data_AF-A0A6J4K9T3-F1
#
_entry.id   AF-A0A6J4K9T3-F1
#
_cell.length_a   1.000
_cell.length_b   1.000
_cell.length_c   1.000
_cell.angle_alpha   90.00
_cell.angle_beta   90.00
_cell.angle_gamma   90.00
#
_symmetry.space_group_name_H-M   'P 1'
#
loop_
_entity.id
_entity.type
_entity.pdbx_description
1 polymer ?
#
loop_
_entity_poly.entity_id
_entity_poly.type
_entity_poly.pdbx_seq_one_letter_code
_entity_poly.pdbx_strand_id
1 'polypeptide(L)' 'MSRLAQAIQSHREINRTRRELARAIRNAATPAVRDELIMVAQRGSGFGPRV' A
#
# COMPACT_ATOMS: atom_id res chain seq x y z
N MET A 1 -16.41 -19.69 -7.29
CA MET A 1 -15.99 -18.51 -6.51
C MET A 1 -16.52 -17.27 -7.20
N SER A 2 -17.39 -16.49 -6.56
CA SER A 2 -17.98 -15.29 -7.17
C SER A 2 -16.91 -14.21 -7.38
N ARG A 3 -16.89 -13.57 -8.57
CA ARG A 3 -15.99 -12.44 -8.89
C ARG A 3 -16.03 -11.31 -7.86
N LEU A 4 -17.18 -11.12 -7.20
CA LEU A 4 -17.36 -10.14 -6.12
C LEU A 4 -16.55 -10.49 -4.86
N ALA A 5 -16.48 -11.78 -4.50
CA ALA A 5 -15.73 -12.22 -3.33
C ALA A 5 -14.22 -11.96 -3.50
N GLN A 6 -13.70 -12.21 -4.71
CA GLN A 6 -12.31 -11.91 -5.05
C GLN A 6 -12.00 -10.40 -5.02
N ALA A 7 -12.92 -9.57 -5.55
CA ALA A 7 -12.75 -8.12 -5.52
C ALA A 7 -12.74 -7.55 -4.09
N ILE A 8 -13.65 -8.02 -3.22
CA ILE A 8 -13.72 -7.60 -1.82
C ILE A 8 -12.47 -8.06 -1.04
N GLN A 9 -12.01 -9.29 -1.29
CA GLN A 9 -10.79 -9.82 -0.67
C GLN A 9 -9.56 -9.01 -1.09
N SER A 10 -9.41 -8.75 -2.40
CA SER A 10 -8.34 -7.92 -2.94
C SER A 10 -8.35 -6.50 -2.34
N HIS A 11 -9.53 -5.88 -2.20
CA HIS A 11 -9.65 -4.56 -1.62
C HIS A 11 -9.24 -4.52 -0.13
N ARG A 12 -9.61 -5.55 0.64
CA ARG A 12 -9.20 -5.68 2.04
C ARG A 12 -7.69 -5.88 2.17
N GLU A 13 -7.10 -6.68 1.30
CA GLU A 13 -5.64 -6.91 1.26
C GLU A 13 -4.89 -5.63 0.92
N ILE A 14 -5.31 -4.89 -0.11
CA ILE A 14 -4.71 -3.59 -0.48
C ILE A 14 -4.78 -2.61 0.69
N ASN A 15 -5.92 -2.52 1.38
CA ASN A 15 -6.08 -1.63 2.52
C ASN A 15 -5.22 -2.05 3.73
N ARG A 16 -5.00 -3.35 3.94
CA ARG A 16 -4.08 -3.85 4.97
C ARG A 16 -2.64 -3.48 4.63
N THR A 17 -2.19 -3.77 3.40
CA THR A 17 -0.85 -3.43 2.93
C THR A 17 -0.58 -1.93 3.03
N ARG A 18 -1.55 -1.07 2.67
CA ARG A 18 -1.42 0.39 2.84
C ARG A 18 -1.20 0.81 4.29
N ARG A 19 -1.94 0.22 5.24
CA ARG A 19 -1.82 0.54 6.67
C ARG A 19 -0.49 0.07 7.24
N GLU A 20 -0.04 -1.12 6.86
CA GLU A 20 1.25 -1.68 7.27
C GLU A 20 2.41 -0.86 6.72
N LEU A 21 2.33 -0.49 5.43
CA LEU A 21 3.34 0.33 4.78
C LEU A 21 3.41 1.72 5.40
N ALA A 22 2.27 2.35 5.71
CA ALA A 22 2.24 3.62 6.44
C ALA A 22 2.85 3.52 7.86
N ARG A 23 2.69 2.37 8.54
CA ARG A 23 3.38 2.11 9.82
C ARG A 23 4.88 1.94 9.62
N ALA A 24 5.30 1.21 8.59
CA ALA A 24 6.70 1.00 8.26
C ALA A 24 7.41 2.32 7.92
N ILE A 25 6.76 3.22 7.16
CA ILE A 25 7.30 4.56 6.85
C ILE A 25 7.52 5.37 8.13
N ARG A 26 6.56 5.33 9.08
CA ARG A 26 6.67 6.08 10.34
C ARG A 26 7.75 5.51 11.28
N ASN A 27 7.95 4.20 11.25
CA ASN A 27 8.92 3.49 12.08
C ASN A 27 10.21 3.16 11.34
N ALA A 28 10.46 3.77 10.18
CA ALA A 28 11.64 3.49 9.38
C ALA A 28 12.90 3.79 10.19
N ALA A 29 13.80 2.81 10.28
CA ALA A 29 15.02 2.91 11.07
C ALA A 29 15.99 3.99 10.54
N THR A 30 15.93 4.29 9.24
CA THR A 30 16.76 5.30 8.58
C THR A 30 15.96 6.06 7.52
N PRO A 31 16.37 7.30 7.17
CA PRO A 31 15.77 8.06 6.08
C PRO A 31 15.80 7.33 4.73
N ALA A 32 16.89 6.61 4.41
CA ALA A 32 16.99 5.84 3.17
C ALA A 32 15.92 4.75 3.08
N VAL A 33 15.68 4.01 4.17
CA VAL A 33 14.62 2.99 4.23
C VAL A 33 13.24 3.63 4.12
N ARG A 34 13.06 4.83 4.70
CA ARG A 34 11.81 5.59 4.56
C ARG A 34 11.52 5.95 3.10
N ASP A 35 12.53 6.41 2.36
CA ASP A 35 12.39 6.80 0.97
C ASP A 35 12.09 5.60 0.06
N GLU A 36 12.74 4.46 0.29
CA GLU A 36 12.42 3.21 -0.40
C GLU A 36 10.97 2.77 -0.15
N LEU A 37 10.50 2.83 1.10
CA LEU A 37 9.11 2.51 1.44
C LEU A 37 8.13 3.49 0.78
N ILE A 38 8.46 4.78 0.70
CA ILE A 38 7.65 5.77 -0.02
C ILE A 38 7.59 5.44 -1.51
N MET A 39 8.70 5.08 -2.15
CA MET A 39 8.71 4.66 -3.56
C MET A 39 7.87 3.39 -3.78
N VAL A 40 7.94 2.42 -2.86
CA VAL A 40 7.09 1.21 -2.91
C VAL A 40 5.61 1.57 -2.74
N ALA A 41 5.28 2.51 -1.85
CA ALA A 41 3.92 3.02 -1.68
C ALA A 41 3.37 3.61 -2.99
N GLN A 42 4.19 4.44 -3.64
CA GLN A 42 3.89 5.12 -4.90
C GLN A 42 3.81 4.16 -6.10
N ARG A 43 4.56 3.05 -6.08
CA ARG A 43 4.52 2.01 -7.13
C ARG A 43 3.33 1.06 -6.95
N GLY A 44 2.99 0.73 -5.70
CA GLY A 44 1.91 -0.20 -5.35
C GLY A 44 0.51 0.40 -5.40
N SER A 45 0.39 1.73 -5.41
CA SER A 45 -0.86 2.40 -5.74
C SER A 45 -0.66 3.22 -7.01
N GLY A 46 -1.65 3.25 -7.88
CA GLY A 46 -1.97 4.50 -8.58
C GLY A 46 -2.26 5.58 -7.53
N PHE A 47 -1.20 6.19 -6.98
CA PHE A 47 -1.19 7.37 -6.11
C PHE A 47 -1.27 8.66 -6.93
N GLY A 48 -1.70 8.57 -8.19
CA GLY A 48 -2.26 9.69 -8.92
C GLY A 48 -3.78 9.70 -8.75
N PRO A 49 -4.44 10.87 -8.78
CA PRO A 49 -5.89 10.92 -8.88
C PRO A 49 -6.29 10.08 -10.10
N ARG A 50 -7.22 9.14 -9.91
CA ARG A 50 -7.95 8.59 -11.05
C ARG A 50 -8.94 9.69 -11.41
N VAL A 51 -8.65 10.41 -12.50
CA VAL A 51 -9.47 11.43 -13.21
C VAL A 51 -10.60 12.08 -12.41
#